data_AF-A0A497LLX4-F1
#
_entry.id   AF-A0A497LLX4-F1
#
_cell.length_a   1.000
_cell.length_b   1.000
_cell.length_c   1.000
_cell.angle_alpha   90.00
_cell.angle_beta   90.00
_cell.angle_gamma   90.00
#
_symmetry.space_group_name_H-M   'P 1'
#
loop_
_entity.id
_entity.type
_entity.pdbx_description
1 polymer ?
#
loop_
_entity_poly.entity_id
_entity_poly.type
_entity_poly.pdbx_seq_one_letter_code
_entity_poly.pdbx_strand_id
1 'polypeptide(L)'
;MVSKDQTIGGIIFIVCVVVAILYTIGLFYFGNPLSWEIQFTLVVIPVFIAFIAVMFIGAWIGWTMATTPPPKPIEEITSEMEEEKEEEKTETPEEETKKEKKTKK
;
A
#
# COMPACT_ATOMS: atom_id res chain seq x y z
N MET A 1 0.88 -3.12 23.57
CA MET A 1 1.00 -4.53 23.15
C MET A 1 0.71 -4.56 21.67
N VAL A 2 1.71 -4.87 20.82
CA VAL A 2 1.50 -4.93 19.37
C VAL A 2 0.42 -5.98 19.09
N SER A 3 -0.57 -5.64 18.28
CA SER A 3 -1.61 -6.61 17.91
C SER A 3 -0.94 -7.83 17.27
N LYS A 4 -1.48 -9.02 17.53
CA LYS A 4 -0.97 -10.27 16.93
C LYS A 4 -0.93 -10.16 15.41
N ASP A 5 -1.93 -9.52 14.82
CA ASP A 5 -2.04 -9.30 13.37
C ASP A 5 -0.95 -8.36 12.82
N GLN A 6 -0.60 -7.33 13.60
CA GLN A 6 0.46 -6.39 13.25
C GLN A 6 1.86 -7.02 13.37
N THR A 7 2.05 -7.93 14.34
CA THR A 7 3.28 -8.70 14.50
C THR A 7 3.48 -9.66 13.32
N ILE A 8 2.41 -10.32 12.89
CA ILE A 8 2.42 -11.21 11.73
C ILE A 8 2.77 -10.44 10.46
N GLY A 9 2.15 -9.27 10.24
CA GLY A 9 2.50 -8.39 9.11
C GLY A 9 3.97 -7.96 9.12
N GLY A 10 4.47 -7.55 10.30
CA GLY A 10 5.87 -7.17 10.46
C GLY A 10 6.86 -8.32 10.18
N ILE A 11 6.56 -9.55 10.62
CA ILE A 11 7.40 -10.72 10.32
C ILE A 11 7.43 -11.00 8.82
N ILE A 12 6.27 -10.97 8.15
CA ILE A 12 6.17 -11.21 6.70
C ILE A 12 6.99 -10.18 5.93
N PHE A 13 6.91 -8.90 6.32
CA PHE A 13 7.70 -7.83 5.72
C PHE A 13 9.21 -8.10 5.86
N ILE A 14 9.67 -8.39 7.08
CA ILE A 14 11.09 -8.65 7.34
C ILE A 14 11.59 -9.85 6.55
N VAL A 15 10.83 -10.95 6.53
CA VAL A 15 11.20 -12.16 5.79
C VAL A 15 11.31 -11.88 4.29
N CYS A 16 10.33 -11.18 3.69
CA CYS A 16 10.37 -10.85 2.26
C CYS A 16 11.59 -9.99 1.92
N VAL A 17 11.90 -8.97 2.74
CA VAL A 17 13.04 -8.09 2.52
C VAL A 17 14.36 -8.85 2.66
N VAL A 18 14.52 -9.65 3.72
CA VAL A 18 15.75 -10.41 3.97
C VAL A 18 15.98 -11.43 2.84
N VAL A 19 14.94 -12.17 2.43
CA VAL A 19 15.03 -13.13 1.34
C VAL A 19 15.36 -12.44 0.01
N ALA A 20 14.74 -11.30 -0.30
CA ALA A 20 15.05 -10.53 -1.51
C ALA A 20 16.52 -10.06 -1.54
N ILE A 21 17.05 -9.59 -0.41
CA ILE A 21 18.44 -9.15 -0.30
C ILE A 21 19.39 -10.35 -0.44
N LEU A 22 19.16 -11.44 0.31
CA LEU A 22 20.01 -12.64 0.24
C LEU A 22 20.01 -13.25 -1.16
N TYR A 23 18.86 -13.30 -1.83
CA TYR A 23 18.77 -13.79 -3.20
C TYR A 23 19.52 -12.87 -4.18
N THR A 24 19.38 -11.55 -4.05
CA THR A 24 20.09 -10.60 -4.92
C THR A 24 21.60 -10.69 -4.74
N ILE A 25 22.08 -10.75 -3.50
CA ILE A 25 23.51 -10.92 -3.20
C ILE A 25 23.98 -12.29 -3.69
N GLY A 26 23.26 -13.37 -3.40
CA GLY A 26 23.56 -14.71 -3.89
C GLY A 26 23.71 -14.76 -5.41
N LEU A 27 22.73 -14.19 -6.12
CA LEU A 27 22.70 -14.21 -7.58
C LEU A 27 23.79 -13.34 -8.19
N PHE A 28 23.94 -12.08 -7.79
CA PHE A 28 24.86 -11.15 -8.45
C PHE A 28 26.30 -11.19 -7.91
N TYR A 29 26.48 -11.39 -6.60
CA TYR A 29 27.81 -11.39 -5.98
C TYR A 29 28.48 -12.76 -6.07
N PHE A 30 27.74 -13.85 -5.85
CA PHE A 30 28.30 -15.21 -5.90
C PHE A 30 28.07 -15.90 -7.26
N GLY A 31 26.90 -15.73 -7.88
CA GLY A 31 26.57 -16.38 -9.15
C GLY A 31 27.12 -15.67 -10.39
N ASN A 32 27.17 -14.33 -10.38
CA ASN A 32 27.58 -13.47 -11.48
C ASN A 32 26.97 -13.86 -12.86
N PRO A 33 25.63 -13.77 -13.01
CA PRO A 33 24.92 -14.20 -14.22
C PRO A 33 25.25 -13.37 -15.47
N LEU A 34 25.92 -12.23 -15.32
CA LEU A 34 26.44 -11.42 -16.43
C LEU A 34 27.68 -12.03 -17.09
N SER A 35 28.37 -12.94 -16.39
CA SER A 35 29.50 -13.70 -16.92
C SER A 35 29.12 -15.03 -17.55
N TRP A 36 27.84 -15.41 -17.48
CA TRP A 36 27.33 -16.65 -18.07
C TRP A 36 27.08 -16.48 -19.57
N GLU A 37 26.85 -17.61 -20.24
CA GLU A 37 26.38 -17.63 -21.62
C GLU A 37 25.11 -16.78 -21.78
N ILE A 38 25.05 -16.01 -22.87
CA ILE A 38 23.99 -15.02 -23.14
C ILE A 38 22.58 -15.62 -23.03
N GLN A 39 22.43 -16.88 -23.42
CA GLN A 39 21.17 -17.63 -23.33
C GLN A 39 20.66 -17.73 -21.88
N PHE A 40 21.56 -18.01 -20.92
CA PHE A 40 21.19 -18.09 -19.51
C PHE A 40 20.96 -16.72 -18.90
N THR A 41 21.77 -15.72 -19.25
CA THR A 41 21.58 -14.33 -18.79
C THR A 41 20.22 -13.76 -19.21
N LEU A 42 19.78 -14.04 -20.45
CA LEU A 42 18.46 -13.62 -20.96
C LEU A 42 17.28 -14.25 -20.21
N VAL A 43 17.46 -15.42 -19.61
CA VAL A 43 16.43 -16.08 -18.78
C VAL A 43 16.50 -15.61 -17.33
N VAL A 44 17.70 -15.43 -16.78
CA VAL A 44 17.90 -15.02 -15.38
C VAL A 44 17.33 -13.63 -15.11
N ILE A 45 17.51 -12.67 -16.02
CA ILE A 45 17.03 -11.29 -15.84
C ILE A 45 15.50 -11.22 -15.63
N PRO A 46 14.64 -11.74 -16.53
CA PRO A 46 13.19 -11.68 -16.34
C PRO A 46 12.73 -12.49 -15.11
N VAL A 47 13.35 -13.63 -14.81
CA VAL A 47 13.04 -14.42 -13.61
C VAL A 47 13.38 -13.64 -12.34
N PHE A 48 14.53 -12.96 -12.31
CA PHE A 48 14.91 -12.09 -11.20
C PHE A 48 13.91 -10.94 -11.01
N ILE A 49 13.52 -10.26 -12.09
CA ILE A 49 12.53 -9.17 -12.03
C ILE A 49 11.19 -9.69 -11.48
N ALA A 50 10.70 -10.83 -11.99
CA ALA A 50 9.48 -11.44 -11.51
C ALA A 50 9.56 -11.82 -10.02
N PHE A 51 10.68 -12.39 -9.59
CA PHE A 51 10.93 -12.74 -8.19
C PHE A 51 10.91 -11.51 -7.28
N ILE A 52 11.60 -10.43 -7.66
CA ILE A 52 11.60 -9.17 -6.90
C ILE A 52 10.20 -8.56 -6.86
N ALA A 53 9.44 -8.60 -7.95
CA ALA A 53 8.07 -8.11 -7.97
C ALA A 53 7.17 -8.86 -6.97
N VAL A 54 7.30 -10.19 -6.88
CA VAL A 54 6.56 -11.00 -5.91
C VAL A 54 6.99 -10.67 -4.47
N MET A 55 8.30 -10.55 -4.22
CA MET A 55 8.80 -10.14 -2.91
C MET A 55 8.34 -8.74 -2.51
N PHE A 56 8.27 -7.81 -3.47
CA PHE A 56 7.77 -6.46 -3.24
C PHE A 56 6.28 -6.47 -2.86
N ILE A 57 5.46 -7.27 -3.55
CA ILE A 57 4.04 -7.43 -3.20
C ILE A 57 3.91 -8.02 -1.79
N GLY A 58 4.66 -9.08 -1.47
CA GLY A 58 4.65 -9.68 -0.12
C GLY A 58 5.08 -8.69 0.97
N ALA A 59 6.13 -7.91 0.71
CA ALA A 59 6.57 -6.85 1.61
C ALA A 59 5.53 -5.73 1.75
N TRP A 60 4.89 -5.31 0.66
CA TRP A 60 3.84 -4.28 0.68
C TRP A 60 2.64 -4.73 1.52
N ILE A 61 2.20 -5.99 1.37
CA ILE A 61 1.12 -6.56 2.18
C ILE A 61 1.53 -6.68 3.66
N GLY A 62 2.75 -7.12 3.94
CA GLY A 62 3.28 -7.16 5.31
C GLY A 62 3.33 -5.76 5.94
N TRP A 63 3.72 -4.76 5.16
CA TRP A 63 3.76 -3.36 5.57
C TRP A 63 2.37 -2.82 5.87
N THR A 64 1.38 -3.01 4.99
CA THR A 64 0.02 -2.51 5.23
C THR A 64 -0.60 -3.15 6.47
N MET A 65 -0.44 -4.46 6.70
CA MET A 65 -0.92 -5.12 7.93
C MET A 65 -0.17 -4.66 9.19
N ALA A 66 1.10 -4.27 9.07
CA ALA A 66 1.89 -3.72 10.17
C ALA A 66 1.53 -2.27 10.51
N THR A 67 0.99 -1.51 9.55
CA THR A 67 0.65 -0.09 9.70
C THR A 67 -0.85 0.20 9.82
N THR A 68 -1.73 -0.79 9.62
CA THR A 68 -3.17 -0.60 9.86
C THR A 68 -3.45 -0.70 11.37
N PRO A 69 -3.80 0.41 12.04
CA PRO A 69 -4.26 0.35 13.42
C PRO A 69 -5.58 -0.45 13.45
N PRO A 70 -5.78 -1.30 14.47
CA PRO A 70 -7.01 -2.07 14.61
C PRO A 70 -8.21 -1.11 14.52
N PRO A 71 -9.23 -1.44 13.71
CA PRO A 71 -10.40 -0.58 13.55
C PRO A 71 -10.96 -0.24 14.93
N LYS A 72 -11.10 1.07 15.20
CA LYS A 72 -11.66 1.56 16.46
C LYS A 72 -13.09 1.01 16.64
N PRO A 73 -13.52 0.71 17.88
CA PRO A 73 -14.87 0.26 18.16
C PRO A 73 -15.92 1.26 17.63
N ILE A 74 -17.02 0.71 17.13
CA ILE A 74 -18.02 1.35 16.26
C ILE A 74 -18.84 2.47 16.96
N GLU A 75 -18.61 2.75 18.25
CA GLU A 75 -19.43 3.69 19.04
C GLU A 75 -19.01 5.16 18.89
N GLU A 76 -17.72 5.47 18.65
CA GLU A 76 -17.24 6.86 18.53
C GLU A 76 -17.46 7.45 17.13
N ILE A 77 -17.51 6.61 16.08
CA ILE A 77 -17.71 7.07 14.69
C ILE A 77 -19.16 7.51 14.45
N THR A 78 -20.12 6.90 15.15
CA THR A 78 -21.53 7.27 15.04
C THR A 78 -21.85 8.63 15.67
N SER A 79 -21.14 9.06 16.72
CA SER A 79 -21.39 10.38 17.30
C SER A 79 -20.80 11.51 16.46
N GLU A 80 -19.62 11.32 15.85
CA GLU A 80 -19.00 12.34 15.00
C GLU A 80 -19.74 12.53 13.66
N MET A 81 -20.28 11.46 13.06
CA MET A 81 -21.05 11.57 11.81
C MET A 81 -22.44 12.20 11.98
N GLU A 82 -23.00 12.21 13.20
CA GLU A 82 -24.31 12.83 13.48
C GLU A 82 -24.17 14.35 13.69
N GLU A 83 -23.05 14.80 14.25
CA GLU A 83 -22.73 16.22 14.45
C GLU A 83 -22.39 16.94 13.12
N GLU A 84 -21.62 16.29 12.23
CA GLU A 84 -21.24 16.85 10.92
C GLU A 84 -22.44 16.98 9.95
N LYS A 85 -23.44 16.10 10.09
CA LYS A 85 -24.66 16.11 9.25
C LYS A 85 -25.65 17.22 9.63
N GLU A 86 -25.59 17.73 10.86
CA GLU A 86 -26.46 18.81 11.33
C GLU A 86 -25.93 20.19 10.89
N GLU A 87 -24.61 20.34 10.75
CA GLU A 87 -23.99 21.57 10.21
C GLU A 87 -24.23 21.73 8.70
N GLU A 88 -24.05 20.68 7.89
CA GLU A 88 -24.14 20.75 6.41
C GLU A 88 -25.53 21.16 5.91
N LYS A 89 -26.59 20.87 6.67
CA LYS A 89 -27.98 21.14 6.27
C LYS A 89 -28.39 22.61 6.41
N THR A 90 -27.58 23.44 7.06
CA THR A 90 -27.91 24.85 7.35
C THR A 90 -27.37 25.82 6.29
N GLU A 91 -26.42 25.41 5.44
CA GLU A 91 -25.72 26.31 4.52
C GLU A 91 -26.19 26.29 3.05
N THR A 92 -27.01 25.32 2.64
CA THR A 92 -27.34 25.06 1.22
C THR A 92 -28.60 25.67 0.58
N PRO A 93 -29.37 26.64 1.13
CA PRO A 93 -30.47 27.23 0.35
C PRO A 93 -30.14 28.43 -0.55
N GLU A 94 -29.04 29.18 -0.36
CA GLU A 94 -28.96 30.55 -0.90
C GLU A 94 -28.09 30.77 -2.16
N GLU A 95 -27.22 29.83 -2.57
CA GLU A 95 -26.27 30.10 -3.66
C GLU A 95 -26.79 29.76 -5.09
N GLU A 96 -27.80 28.89 -5.23
CA GLU A 96 -28.23 28.43 -6.58
C GLU A 96 -29.00 29.48 -7.38
N THR A 97 -29.68 30.44 -6.74
CA THR A 97 -30.56 31.38 -7.47
C THR A 97 -29.77 32.50 -8.21
N LYS A 98 -28.49 32.73 -7.89
CA LYS A 98 -27.74 33.88 -8.42
C LYS A 98 -26.90 33.56 -9.67
N LYS A 99 -26.58 32.28 -9.94
CA LYS A 99 -25.74 31.90 -11.09
C LYS A 99 -26.52 31.79 -12.41
N GLU A 100 -27.82 31.49 -12.39
CA GLU A 100 -28.59 31.30 -13.63
C GLU A 100 -28.92 32.60 -14.38
N LYS A 101 -28.94 33.77 -13.72
CA LYS A 101 -29.25 35.07 -14.36
C LYS A 101 -28.09 35.72 -15.11
N LYS A 102 -26.84 35.27 -14.95
CA LYS A 102 -25.66 35.92 -15.60
C LYS A 102 -25.25 35.31 -16.94
N THR A 103 -25.73 34.13 -17.31
CA THR A 103 -25.30 33.43 -18.54
C THR A 103 -26.18 33.75 -19.76
N LYS A 104 -27.26 34.55 -19.61
CA LYS A 104 -28.22 34.85 -20.69
C LYS A 104 -28.32 36.33 -21.10
N LYS A 105 -27.32 37.17 -20.80
CA LYS A 105 -27.32 38.57 -21.26
C LYS A 105 -26.09 38.91 -22.07
#